data_AF-A0A9N9EFY9-F1
#
_entry.id   AF-A0A9N9EFY9-F1
#
_cell.length_a   1.000
_cell.length_b   1.000
_cell.length_c   1.000
_cell.angle_alpha   90.00
_cell.angle_beta   90.00
_cell.angle_gamma   90.00
#
_symmetry.space_group_name_H-M   'P 1'
#
loop_
_entity.id
_entity.type
_entity.pdbx_description
1 polymer ?
#
loop_
_entity_poly.entity_id
_entity_poly.type
_entity_poly.pdbx_seq_one_letter_code
_entity_poly.pdbx_strand_id
1 'polypeptide(L)'
;SWKDKIKLAWRLREALIRSENELEIDVDSLIVWGVQIVGYKLKVYMMIRFKGLFHLILLNECWLPVSIHEIYNIETILNVLETMHDKIKAMELNILNLIKKKNLQNQRKRDSSSNKQNLENEPPVINTPTSKRVKVYN
;
A
#
# COMPACT_ATOMS: atom_id res chain seq x y z
N SER A 1 -30.08 -2.71 3.64
CA SER A 1 -30.73 -2.17 2.43
C SER A 1 -29.73 -2.08 1.27
N TRP A 2 -30.18 -2.04 0.01
CA TRP A 2 -29.34 -1.75 -1.17
C TRP A 2 -28.55 -0.43 -0.99
N LYS A 3 -29.18 0.58 -0.38
CA LYS A 3 -28.55 1.87 -0.06
C LYS A 3 -27.31 1.72 0.83
N ASP A 4 -27.36 0.82 1.81
CA ASP A 4 -26.22 0.58 2.72
C ASP A 4 -25.05 -0.08 2.01
N LYS A 5 -25.33 -0.96 1.02
CA LYS A 5 -24.28 -1.58 0.20
C LYS A 5 -23.58 -0.54 -0.65
N ILE A 6 -24.33 0.37 -1.29
CA ILE A 6 -23.75 1.50 -2.04
C ILE A 6 -22.92 2.38 -1.11
N LYS A 7 -23.45 2.71 0.08
CA LYS A 7 -22.75 3.54 1.07
C LYS A 7 -21.43 2.89 1.52
N LEU A 8 -21.43 1.57 1.75
CA LEU A 8 -20.21 0.82 2.04
C LEU A 8 -19.23 0.89 0.86
N ALA A 9 -19.70 0.56 -0.35
CA ALA A 9 -18.87 0.61 -1.56
C ALA A 9 -18.19 1.97 -1.73
N TRP A 10 -18.95 3.05 -1.58
CA TRP A 10 -18.44 4.41 -1.67
C TRP A 10 -17.39 4.69 -0.59
N ARG A 11 -17.64 4.34 0.67
CA ARG A 11 -16.67 4.50 1.76
C ARG A 11 -15.36 3.74 1.52
N LEU A 12 -15.44 2.50 1.03
CA LEU A 12 -14.24 1.70 0.73
C LEU A 12 -13.46 2.27 -0.46
N ARG A 13 -14.15 2.79 -1.48
CA ARG A 13 -13.53 3.51 -2.59
C ARG A 13 -12.80 4.76 -2.10
N GLU A 14 -13.45 5.59 -1.30
CA GLU A 14 -12.84 6.81 -0.75
C GLU A 14 -11.64 6.47 0.14
N ALA A 15 -11.70 5.38 0.90
CA ALA A 15 -10.55 4.91 1.66
C ALA A 15 -9.36 4.54 0.76
N LEU A 16 -9.58 3.82 -0.35
CA LEU A 16 -8.51 3.53 -1.33
C LEU A 16 -7.91 4.80 -1.92
N ILE A 17 -8.75 5.72 -2.40
CA ILE A 17 -8.29 6.99 -3.01
C ILE A 17 -7.51 7.82 -1.99
N ARG A 18 -7.99 7.88 -0.75
CA ARG A 18 -7.30 8.57 0.33
C ARG A 18 -5.95 7.93 0.63
N SER A 19 -5.88 6.60 0.69
CA SER A 19 -4.60 5.89 0.85
C SER A 19 -3.65 6.13 -0.33
N GLU A 20 -4.13 6.19 -1.57
CA GLU A 20 -3.34 6.57 -2.75
C GLU A 20 -2.66 7.93 -2.54
N ASN A 21 -3.46 8.92 -2.15
CA ASN A 21 -3.03 10.30 -2.03
C ASN A 21 -2.08 10.50 -0.84
N GLU A 22 -2.37 9.90 0.31
CA GLU A 22 -1.54 10.05 1.52
C GLU A 22 -0.22 9.27 1.41
N LEU A 23 -0.23 8.12 0.74
CA LEU A 23 0.95 7.27 0.62
C LEU A 23 1.74 7.54 -0.67
N GLU A 24 1.16 8.19 -1.69
CA GLU A 24 1.68 8.35 -3.06
C GLU A 24 2.16 7.01 -3.64
N ILE A 25 1.37 5.96 -3.43
CA ILE A 25 1.63 4.61 -3.93
C ILE A 25 0.54 4.20 -4.90
N ASP A 26 0.86 3.24 -5.77
CA ASP A 26 -0.14 2.62 -6.63
C ASP A 26 -1.13 1.79 -5.81
N VAL A 27 -2.39 2.21 -5.83
CA VAL A 27 -3.53 1.53 -5.19
C VAL A 27 -3.87 0.17 -5.78
N ASP A 28 -3.35 -0.17 -6.96
CA ASP A 28 -3.52 -1.53 -7.50
C ASP A 28 -2.85 -2.59 -6.59
N SER A 29 -1.98 -2.16 -5.66
CA SER A 29 -1.38 -3.00 -4.61
C SER A 29 -2.16 -3.05 -3.29
N LEU A 30 -3.27 -2.32 -3.17
CA LEU A 30 -3.96 -2.07 -1.91
C LEU A 30 -5.37 -2.67 -1.92
N ILE A 31 -5.72 -3.32 -0.81
CA ILE A 31 -7.03 -3.95 -0.60
C ILE A 31 -7.64 -3.29 0.63
N VAL A 32 -8.86 -2.77 0.52
CA VAL A 32 -9.60 -2.25 1.67
C VAL A 32 -10.75 -3.18 2.01
N TRP A 33 -10.86 -3.56 3.28
CA TRP A 33 -11.84 -4.50 3.77
C TRP A 33 -13.03 -3.77 4.39
N GLY A 34 -14.21 -4.35 4.26
CA GLY A 34 -15.44 -3.80 4.84
C GLY A 34 -16.41 -4.90 5.24
N VAL A 35 -17.24 -4.61 6.24
CA VAL A 35 -18.31 -5.50 6.70
C VAL A 35 -19.66 -4.85 6.59
N GLN A 36 -20.68 -5.68 6.35
CA GLN A 36 -22.06 -5.26 6.37
C GLN A 36 -22.91 -6.33 7.03
N ILE A 37 -23.82 -5.91 7.90
CA ILE A 37 -24.89 -6.76 8.41
C ILE A 37 -26.15 -6.49 7.60
N VAL A 38 -26.74 -7.52 7.00
CA VAL A 38 -27.98 -7.43 6.21
C VAL A 38 -28.95 -8.51 6.68
N GLY A 39 -30.04 -8.10 7.33
CA GLY A 39 -30.89 -9.04 8.06
C GLY A 39 -30.06 -9.71 9.15
N TYR A 40 -30.01 -11.04 9.12
CA TYR A 40 -29.20 -11.86 10.03
C TYR A 40 -27.96 -12.43 9.35
N LYS A 41 -27.37 -11.69 8.41
CA LYS A 41 -26.16 -12.13 7.71
C LYS A 41 -25.04 -11.13 7.88
N LEU A 42 -23.90 -11.61 8.36
CA LEU A 42 -22.63 -10.89 8.27
C LEU A 42 -22.04 -11.13 6.88
N LYS A 43 -21.74 -10.06 6.18
CA LYS A 43 -21.11 -10.07 4.86
C LYS A 43 -19.77 -9.35 4.93
N VAL A 44 -18.71 -10.02 4.48
CA VAL A 44 -17.36 -9.46 4.36
C VAL A 44 -17.10 -9.12 2.91
N TYR A 45 -16.72 -7.88 2.67
CA TYR A 45 -16.37 -7.36 1.36
C TYR A 45 -14.90 -6.93 1.32
N MET A 46 -14.31 -7.03 0.14
CA MET A 46 -13.08 -6.32 -0.20
C MET A 46 -13.34 -5.35 -1.35
N MET A 47 -12.62 -4.23 -1.34
CA MET A 47 -12.52 -3.30 -2.44
C MET A 47 -11.08 -3.32 -2.95
N ILE A 48 -10.93 -3.51 -4.26
CA ILE A 48 -9.65 -3.41 -4.95
C ILE A 48 -9.77 -2.44 -6.13
N ARG A 49 -8.66 -1.80 -6.51
CA ARG A 49 -8.53 -1.17 -7.82
C ARG A 49 -7.77 -2.11 -8.73
N PHE A 50 -8.27 -2.28 -9.95
CA PHE A 50 -7.58 -3.07 -10.97
C PHE A 50 -7.89 -2.48 -12.34
N LYS A 51 -6.82 -2.18 -13.10
CA LYS A 51 -6.92 -1.56 -14.44
C LYS A 51 -7.76 -0.27 -14.43
N GLY A 52 -7.63 0.55 -13.39
CA GLY A 52 -8.35 1.82 -13.26
C GLY A 52 -9.80 1.72 -12.80
N LEU A 53 -10.33 0.52 -12.55
CA LEU A 53 -11.70 0.31 -12.05
C LEU A 53 -11.71 -0.17 -10.60
N PHE A 54 -12.74 0.22 -9.85
CA PHE A 54 -12.97 -0.24 -8.48
C PHE A 54 -13.90 -1.45 -8.47
N HIS A 55 -13.47 -2.52 -7.81
CA HIS A 55 -14.20 -3.79 -7.73
C HIS A 55 -14.57 -4.08 -6.29
N LEU A 56 -15.87 -4.08 -5.98
CA LEU A 56 -16.40 -4.52 -4.70
C LEU A 56 -16.73 -6.02 -4.77
N ILE A 57 -16.01 -6.84 -4.02
CA ILE A 57 -16.11 -8.30 -4.06
C ILE A 57 -16.63 -8.79 -2.72
N LEU A 58 -17.71 -9.58 -2.73
CA LEU A 58 -18.17 -10.32 -1.55
C LEU A 58 -17.26 -11.54 -1.38
N LEU A 59 -16.58 -11.63 -0.25
CA LEU A 59 -15.66 -12.72 0.04
C LEU A 59 -16.25 -13.77 0.95
N ASN A 60 -17.01 -13.35 1.96
CA ASN A 60 -17.62 -14.28 2.89
C ASN A 60 -19.01 -13.81 3.31
N GLU A 61 -19.88 -14.76 3.61
CA GLU A 61 -21.22 -14.55 4.11
C GLU A 61 -21.55 -15.64 5.13
N CYS A 62 -21.94 -15.23 6.34
CA CYS A 62 -22.38 -16.16 7.37
C CYS A 62 -23.62 -15.64 8.09
N TRP A 63 -24.41 -16.57 8.61
CA TRP A 63 -25.61 -16.25 9.38
C TRP A 63 -25.25 -15.91 10.82
N LEU A 64 -25.83 -14.83 11.33
CA LEU A 64 -25.80 -14.44 12.73
C LEU A 64 -26.79 -15.33 13.50
N PRO A 65 -26.40 -15.87 14.68
CA PRO A 65 -27.31 -16.63 15.51
C PRO A 65 -28.43 -15.72 15.99
N VAL A 66 -29.68 -16.12 15.75
CA VAL A 66 -30.87 -15.44 16.27
C VAL A 66 -31.49 -16.15 17.46
N SER A 67 -31.05 -17.38 17.74
CA SER A 67 -31.51 -18.18 18.88
C SER A 67 -30.37 -18.98 19.50
N ILE A 68 -30.60 -19.48 20.71
CA ILE A 68 -29.64 -20.31 21.43
C ILE A 68 -29.39 -21.65 20.75
N HIS A 69 -30.33 -22.12 19.92
CA HIS A 69 -30.17 -23.34 19.13
C HIS A 69 -29.20 -23.15 17.96
N GLU A 70 -28.93 -21.91 17.57
CA GLU A 70 -28.00 -21.55 16.48
C GLU A 70 -26.60 -21.19 17.00
N ILE A 71 -26.29 -21.54 18.25
CA ILE A 71 -25.00 -21.19 18.88
C ILE A 71 -23.80 -21.75 18.11
N TYR A 72 -23.97 -22.85 17.36
CA TYR A 72 -22.94 -23.39 16.47
C TYR A 72 -22.55 -22.42 15.33
N ASN A 73 -23.44 -21.50 14.93
CA ASN A 73 -23.11 -20.44 13.97
C ASN A 73 -22.14 -19.41 14.56
N ILE A 74 -21.99 -19.33 15.89
CA ILE A 74 -21.01 -18.45 16.54
C ILE A 74 -19.59 -18.84 16.12
N GLU A 75 -19.26 -20.14 16.11
CA GLU A 75 -17.94 -20.60 15.70
C GLU A 75 -17.62 -20.16 14.27
N THR A 76 -18.60 -20.28 13.35
CA THR A 76 -18.44 -19.79 11.98
C THR A 76 -18.16 -18.29 11.94
N ILE A 77 -18.90 -17.48 12.70
CA ILE A 77 -18.72 -16.02 12.76
C ILE A 77 -17.36 -15.66 13.34
N LEU A 78 -16.96 -16.31 14.44
CA LEU A 78 -15.67 -16.08 15.07
C LEU A 78 -14.54 -16.37 14.07
N ASN A 79 -14.62 -17.49 13.35
CA ASN A 79 -13.65 -17.81 12.30
C ASN A 79 -13.61 -16.75 11.18
N VAL A 80 -14.76 -16.22 10.78
CA VAL A 80 -14.83 -15.12 9.79
C VAL A 80 -14.14 -13.86 10.32
N LEU A 81 -14.43 -13.49 11.58
CA LEU A 81 -13.91 -12.28 12.20
C LEU A 81 -12.40 -12.38 12.48
N GLU A 82 -11.92 -13.53 12.95
CA GLU A 82 -10.50 -13.82 13.14
C GLU A 82 -9.74 -13.75 11.82
N THR A 83 -10.27 -14.39 10.78
CA THR A 83 -9.69 -14.30 9.43
C THR A 83 -9.62 -12.85 8.97
N MET A 84 -10.67 -12.06 9.19
CA MET A 84 -10.69 -10.65 8.81
C MET A 84 -9.66 -9.83 9.59
N HIS A 85 -9.53 -10.09 10.89
CA HIS A 85 -8.53 -9.46 11.75
C HIS A 85 -7.11 -9.70 11.23
N ASP A 86 -6.79 -10.94 10.85
CA ASP A 86 -5.49 -11.28 10.28
C ASP A 86 -5.25 -10.58 8.93
N LYS A 87 -6.29 -10.45 8.09
CA LYS A 87 -6.20 -9.70 6.83
C LYS A 87 -5.95 -8.20 7.06
N ILE A 88 -6.59 -7.61 8.07
CA ILE A 88 -6.37 -6.20 8.44
C ILE A 88 -4.94 -6.01 8.96
N LYS A 89 -4.43 -6.90 9.82
CA LYS A 89 -3.04 -6.85 10.29
C LYS A 89 -2.03 -6.99 9.16
N ALA A 90 -2.28 -7.90 8.21
CA ALA A 90 -1.43 -8.05 7.04
C ALA A 90 -1.44 -6.78 6.17
N MET A 91 -2.60 -6.15 6.00
CA MET A 91 -2.73 -4.87 5.31
C MET A 91 -1.96 -3.74 6.02
N GLU A 92 -2.06 -3.64 7.34
CA GLU A 92 -1.30 -2.67 8.14
C GLU A 92 0.21 -2.84 7.93
N LEU A 93 0.71 -4.09 8.00
CA LEU A 93 2.12 -4.38 7.76
C LEU A 93 2.54 -4.01 6.32
N ASN A 94 1.69 -4.29 5.34
CA ASN A 94 1.94 -3.92 3.95
C ASN A 94 2.04 -2.40 3.78
N ILE A 95 1.13 -1.64 4.40
CA ILE A 95 1.16 -0.17 4.39
C ILE A 95 2.46 0.35 5.01
N LEU A 96 2.85 -0.17 6.18
CA LEU A 96 4.10 0.21 6.84
C LEU A 96 5.33 -0.09 5.97
N ASN A 97 5.35 -1.23 5.29
CA ASN A 97 6.43 -1.60 4.37
C ASN A 97 6.48 -0.68 3.14
N LEU A 98 5.32 -0.27 2.60
CA LEU A 98 5.24 0.67 1.49
C LEU A 98 5.76 2.05 1.89
N ILE A 99 5.40 2.55 3.08
CA ILE A 99 5.93 3.80 3.64
C ILE A 99 7.45 3.72 3.81
N LYS A 100 7.97 2.64 4.41
CA LYS A 100 9.42 2.42 4.58
C LYS A 100 10.15 2.43 3.24
N LYS A 101 9.64 1.69 2.25
CA LYS A 101 10.20 1.62 0.89
C LYS A 101 10.27 3.00 0.24
N LYS A 102 9.20 3.80 0.36
CA LYS A 102 9.15 5.18 -0.16
C LYS A 102 10.19 6.07 0.51
N ASN A 103 10.32 6.02 1.84
CA ASN A 103 11.31 6.81 2.57
C ASN A 103 12.74 6.50 2.13
N LEU A 104 13.06 5.21 1.95
CA LEU A 104 14.36 4.77 1.44
C LEU A 104 14.62 5.26 0.00
N GLN A 105 13.61 5.23 -0.87
CA GLN A 105 13.73 5.77 -2.22
C GLN A 105 13.96 7.29 -2.22
N ASN A 106 13.28 8.02 -1.35
CA ASN A 106 13.44 9.47 -1.23
C ASN A 106 14.81 9.86 -0.66
N GLN A 107 15.33 9.10 0.31
CA GLN A 107 16.71 9.27 0.81
C GLN A 107 17.73 9.06 -0.32
N ARG A 108 17.63 7.95 -1.06
CA ARG A 108 18.53 7.67 -2.19
C ARG A 108 18.49 8.76 -3.26
N LYS A 109 17.31 9.33 -3.56
CA LYS A 109 17.19 10.46 -4.48
C LYS A 109 17.93 11.68 -3.96
N ARG A 110 17.80 12.02 -2.66
CA ARG A 110 18.52 13.13 -2.04
C ARG A 110 20.04 12.95 -2.10
N ASP A 111 20.53 11.76 -1.76
CA ASP A 111 21.95 11.43 -1.81
C ASP A 111 22.51 11.47 -3.25
N SER A 112 21.68 11.09 -4.24
CA SER A 112 22.07 11.20 -5.66
C SER A 112 22.10 12.65 -6.16
N SER A 113 21.19 13.50 -5.68
CA SER A 113 21.15 14.92 -6.05
C SER A 113 22.27 15.73 -5.39
N SER A 114 22.64 15.43 -4.14
CA SER A 114 23.78 16.07 -3.48
C SER A 114 25.10 15.68 -4.17
N ASN A 115 25.26 14.42 -4.58
CA ASN A 115 26.42 14.00 -5.35
C ASN A 115 26.51 14.68 -6.73
N LYS A 116 25.39 14.88 -7.43
CA LYS A 116 25.38 15.62 -8.71
C LYS A 116 25.75 17.09 -8.56
N GLN A 117 25.27 17.77 -7.52
CA GLN A 117 25.64 19.16 -7.23
C GLN A 117 27.12 19.31 -6.84
N ASN A 118 27.73 18.30 -6.21
CA ASN A 118 29.16 18.32 -5.91
C ASN A 118 30.01 18.09 -7.17
N LEU A 119 29.53 17.33 -8.16
CA LEU A 119 30.21 17.09 -9.44
C LEU A 119 30.13 18.28 -10.41
N GLU A 120 29.06 19.08 -10.39
CA GLU A 120 28.91 20.27 -11.25
C GLU A 120 29.67 21.50 -10.73
N ASN A 121 30.05 21.52 -9.45
CA ASN A 121 30.80 22.61 -8.83
C ASN A 121 32.33 22.37 -8.77
N GLU A 122 32.82 21.24 -9.29
CA GLU A 122 34.27 21.06 -9.45
C GLU A 122 34.78 21.91 -10.62
N PRO A 123 35.73 22.83 -10.38
CA PRO A 123 36.34 23.59 -11.47
C PRO A 123 37.04 22.62 -12.43
N PRO A 124 37.01 22.88 -13.75
CA PRO A 124 37.69 22.02 -14.71
C PRO A 124 39.16 21.92 -14.35
N VAL A 125 39.64 20.70 -14.13
CA VAL A 125 41.06 20.42 -13.88
C VAL A 125 41.83 20.86 -15.13
N ILE A 126 42.50 22.02 -15.02
CA ILE A 126 43.44 22.48 -16.03
C ILE A 126 44.61 21.49 -15.99
N ASN A 127 44.64 20.57 -16.96
CA ASN A 127 45.78 19.71 -17.18
C ASN A 127 47.01 20.58 -17.46
N THR A 128 47.87 20.75 -16.47
CA THR A 128 49.19 21.33 -16.67
C THR A 128 49.98 20.41 -17.61
N PRO A 129 50.57 20.93 -18.70
CA PRO A 129 51.33 20.10 -19.62
C PRO A 129 52.53 19.51 -18.88
N THR A 130 52.62 18.19 -18.95
CA THR A 130 53.69 17.39 -18.35
C THR A 130 55.04 17.87 -18.90
N SER A 131 55.95 18.23 -17.98
CA SER A 131 57.32 18.63 -18.29
C SER A 131 58.01 17.56 -19.16
N LYS A 132 58.46 17.97 -20.36
CA LYS A 132 59.26 17.14 -21.25
C LYS A 132 60.56 16.78 -20.53
N ARG A 133 60.75 15.50 -20.22
CA ARG A 133 62.06 14.94 -19.84
C ARG A 133 63.06 15.21 -20.97
N VAL A 134 64.03 16.07 -20.73
CA VAL A 134 65.22 16.22 -21.57
C VAL A 134 66.06 14.94 -21.42
N LYS A 135 66.23 14.18 -22.50
CA LYS A 135 67.26 13.13 -22.57
C LYS A 135 68.61 13.85 -22.73
N VAL A 136 69.44 13.78 -21.70
CA VAL A 136 70.86 14.14 -21.80
C VAL A 136 71.59 12.89 -22.30
N TYR A 137 72.19 12.98 -23.48
CA TYR A 137 73.25 12.07 -23.91
C TYR A 137 74.58 12.72 -23.57
N ASN A 138 75.38 12.03 -22.76
CA ASN A 138 76.84 11.85 -22.90
C ASN A 138 77.32 10.95 -21.76
#